data_AF-A0A7W6WZB2-F1
#
_entry.id   AF-A0A7W6WZB2-F1
#
_cell.length_a   1.000
_cell.length_b   1.000
_cell.length_c   1.000
_cell.angle_alpha   90.00
_cell.angle_beta   90.00
_cell.angle_gamma   90.00
#
_symmetry.space_group_name_H-M   'P 1'
#
loop_
_entity.id
_entity.type
_entity.pdbx_description
1 polymer ?
#
loop_
_entity_poly.entity_id
_entity_poly.type
_entity_poly.pdbx_seq_one_letter_code
_entity_poly.pdbx_strand_id
1 'polypeptide(L)'
;MGCAVAPAQERRPIAWDGLGRNPNRTHVTKQRAASPALAQDNPNQERERVLATLRPYSEAWWAVHDEIEAENDKRLGTKLVICPRCVQTSPPGEDVTGSLR
;
A
#
# COMPACT_ATOMS: atom_id res chain seq x y z
N MET A 1 33.30 32.03 29.01
CA MET A 1 33.10 31.38 27.70
C MET A 1 31.74 30.68 27.74
N GLY A 2 30.73 31.29 27.12
CA GLY A 2 29.36 30.79 27.10
C GLY A 2 29.08 30.04 25.80
N CYS A 3 28.44 28.87 25.89
CA CYS A 3 27.96 28.14 24.72
C CYS A 3 26.68 28.81 24.20
N ALA A 4 26.66 29.19 22.92
CA ALA A 4 25.45 29.64 22.26
C ALA A 4 24.48 28.46 22.09
N VAL A 5 23.31 28.54 22.72
CA VAL A 5 22.22 27.59 22.52
C VAL A 5 21.44 28.03 21.28
N ALA A 6 21.52 27.25 20.20
CA ALA A 6 20.64 27.43 19.05
C ALA A 6 19.19 27.21 19.50
N PRO A 7 18.21 28.03 19.08
CA PRO A 7 16.83 27.84 19.48
C PRO A 7 16.34 26.50 18.94
N ALA A 8 15.82 25.66 19.84
CA ALA A 8 15.20 24.40 19.47
C ALA A 8 13.97 24.70 18.62
N GLN A 9 14.04 24.38 17.33
CA GLN A 9 12.85 24.36 16.48
C GLN A 9 11.81 23.46 17.16
N GLU A 10 10.57 23.94 17.25
CA GLU A 10 9.46 23.26 17.94
C GLU A 10 9.44 21.78 17.57
N ARG A 11 9.69 20.92 18.56
CA ARG A 11 9.69 19.46 18.40
C ARG A 11 8.26 18.98 18.20
N ARG A 12 7.76 19.05 16.97
CA ARG A 12 6.62 18.24 16.57
C ARG A 12 7.08 16.78 16.45
N PRO A 13 6.28 15.80 16.90
CA PRO A 13 6.64 14.40 16.74
C PRO A 13 6.79 14.07 15.25
N ILE A 14 8.03 13.80 14.82
CA ILE A 14 8.30 13.19 13.52
C ILE A 14 7.85 11.74 13.66
N ALA A 15 6.82 11.34 12.91
CA ALA A 15 6.37 9.95 12.91
C ALA A 15 7.30 9.11 12.02
N TRP A 16 8.10 8.25 12.66
CA TRP A 16 9.12 7.42 12.02
C TRP A 16 8.57 6.13 11.36
N ASP A 17 7.25 5.96 11.34
CA ASP A 17 6.52 4.81 10.80
C ASP A 17 6.05 4.99 9.34
N GLY A 18 6.42 6.11 8.70
CA GLY A 18 6.01 6.44 7.33
C GLY A 18 4.57 6.96 7.19
N LEU A 19 3.82 7.08 8.29
CA LEU A 19 2.45 7.61 8.31
C LEU A 19 2.40 9.10 8.69
N GLY A 20 3.57 9.70 8.94
CA GLY A 20 3.73 11.10 9.30
C GLY A 20 3.23 12.06 8.23
N ARG A 21 2.31 12.94 8.63
CA ARG A 21 1.74 13.94 7.72
C ARG A 21 2.73 15.06 7.49
N ASN A 22 3.17 15.25 6.24
CA ASN A 22 3.99 16.40 5.85
C ASN A 22 3.23 17.70 6.18
N PRO A 23 3.77 18.59 7.04
CA PRO A 23 3.10 19.81 7.47
C PRO A 23 2.88 20.84 6.35
N ASN A 24 3.58 20.70 5.22
CA ASN A 24 3.45 21.59 4.05
C ASN A 24 2.46 21.07 2.99
N ARG A 25 1.74 19.98 3.25
CA ARG A 25 0.84 19.36 2.26
C ARG A 25 -0.55 19.99 2.30
N THR A 26 -0.98 20.60 1.20
CA THR A 26 -2.37 21.07 1.03
C THR A 26 -3.36 19.91 1.14
N HIS A 27 -4.45 20.13 1.87
CA HIS A 27 -5.49 19.14 2.15
C HIS A 27 -6.18 18.71 0.84
N VAL A 28 -5.88 17.50 0.36
CA VAL A 28 -6.64 16.87 -0.73
C VAL A 28 -7.72 16.00 -0.11
N THR A 29 -8.98 16.35 -0.32
CA THR A 29 -10.12 15.55 0.12
C THR A 29 -10.29 14.38 -0.85
N LYS A 30 -9.97 13.15 -0.42
CA LYS A 30 -10.21 11.94 -1.21
C LYS A 30 -11.71 11.72 -1.34
N GLN A 31 -12.32 12.19 -2.43
CA GLN A 31 -13.71 11.90 -2.73
C GLN A 31 -13.81 10.45 -3.22
N ARG A 32 -14.50 9.61 -2.46
CA ARG A 32 -14.77 8.22 -2.83
C ARG A 32 -15.88 8.24 -3.88
N ALA A 33 -15.53 8.17 -5.16
CA ALA A 33 -16.52 7.88 -6.19
C ALA A 33 -16.93 6.42 -6.03
N ALA A 34 -18.22 6.17 -5.79
CA ALA A 34 -18.74 4.81 -5.81
C ALA A 34 -18.76 4.34 -7.26
N SER A 35 -17.83 3.46 -7.63
CA SER A 35 -17.88 2.78 -8.92
C SER A 35 -19.10 1.86 -8.94
N PRO A 36 -19.98 1.92 -9.96
CA PRO A 36 -21.02 0.91 -10.10
C PRO A 36 -20.34 -0.45 -10.29
N ALA A 37 -20.64 -1.38 -9.39
CA ALA A 37 -20.17 -2.75 -9.51
C ALA A 37 -20.91 -3.41 -10.69
N LEU A 38 -20.30 -3.35 -11.88
CA LEU A 38 -20.62 -4.33 -12.91
C LEU A 38 -20.35 -5.70 -12.30
N ALA A 39 -21.38 -6.55 -12.27
CA ALA A 39 -21.27 -7.96 -11.88
C ALA A 39 -20.31 -8.64 -12.85
N GLN A 40 -19.03 -8.51 -12.58
CA GLN A 40 -18.00 -9.22 -13.30
C GLN A 40 -17.98 -10.63 -12.76
N ASP A 41 -18.01 -11.58 -13.69
CA ASP A 41 -17.77 -12.99 -13.41
C ASP A 41 -16.53 -13.11 -12.50
N ASN A 42 -16.67 -13.83 -11.39
CA ASN A 42 -15.60 -13.97 -10.40
C ASN A 42 -14.70 -15.15 -10.82
N PRO A 43 -13.50 -14.91 -11.37
CA PRO A 43 -12.61 -16.00 -11.81
C PRO A 43 -12.11 -16.86 -10.64
N ASN A 44 -12.28 -16.40 -9.39
CA ASN A 44 -11.88 -17.11 -8.19
C ASN A 44 -13.01 -17.93 -7.55
N GLN A 45 -14.23 -17.92 -8.11
CA GLN A 45 -15.37 -18.58 -7.47
C GLN A 45 -15.11 -20.06 -7.14
N GLU A 46 -14.48 -20.81 -8.06
CA GLU A 46 -14.17 -22.22 -7.82
C GLU A 46 -13.01 -22.39 -6.82
N ARG A 47 -11.98 -21.54 -6.90
CA ARG A 47 -10.86 -21.58 -5.95
C ARG A 47 -11.31 -21.27 -4.52
N GLU A 48 -12.24 -20.34 -4.36
CA GLU A 48 -12.87 -20.01 -3.07
C GLU A 48 -13.63 -21.21 -2.48
N ARG A 49 -14.32 -21.98 -3.33
CA ARG A 49 -14.98 -23.23 -2.89
C ARG A 49 -13.96 -24.27 -2.44
N VAL A 50 -12.89 -24.46 -3.20
CA VAL A 50 -11.79 -25.38 -2.82
C VAL A 50 -11.19 -24.93 -1.49
N LEU A 51 -10.85 -23.65 -1.34
CA LEU A 51 -10.28 -23.07 -0.12
C LEU A 51 -11.15 -23.35 1.12
N ALA A 52 -12.48 -23.27 0.98
CA ALA A 52 -13.44 -23.53 2.06
C ALA A 52 -13.43 -24.99 2.56
N THR A 53 -12.96 -25.93 1.73
CA THR A 53 -12.83 -27.35 2.09
C THR A 53 -11.50 -27.69 2.75
N LEU A 54 -10.49 -26.81 2.61
CA LEU A 54 -9.15 -27.07 3.11
C LEU A 54 -9.02 -26.70 4.58
N ARG A 55 -8.14 -27.41 5.30
CA ARG A 55 -7.82 -27.08 6.69
C ARG A 55 -7.19 -25.68 6.75
N PRO A 56 -7.71 -24.74 7.57
CA PRO A 56 -7.16 -23.40 7.68
C PRO A 56 -5.66 -23.42 7.97
N TYR A 57 -4.91 -22.58 7.25
CA TYR A 57 -3.45 -22.41 7.38
C TYR A 57 -2.60 -23.65 7.07
N SER A 58 -3.18 -24.69 6.48
CA SER A 58 -2.40 -25.80 5.91
C SER A 58 -1.63 -25.36 4.66
N GLU A 59 -0.64 -26.15 4.25
CA GLU A 59 0.13 -25.89 3.02
C GLU A 59 -0.78 -25.79 1.79
N ALA A 60 -1.71 -26.74 1.63
CA ALA A 60 -2.68 -26.71 0.53
C ALA A 60 -3.58 -25.47 0.59
N TRP A 61 -3.96 -25.03 1.79
CA TRP A 61 -4.76 -23.82 1.97
C TRP A 61 -3.98 -22.58 1.52
N TRP A 62 -2.71 -22.47 1.90
CA TRP A 62 -1.85 -21.36 1.47
C TRP A 62 -1.65 -21.35 -0.05
N ALA A 63 -1.42 -22.49 -0.67
CA ALA A 63 -1.27 -22.58 -2.12
C ALA A 63 -2.50 -22.01 -2.87
N VAL A 64 -3.72 -22.40 -2.46
CA VAL A 64 -4.95 -21.89 -3.07
C VAL A 64 -5.18 -20.42 -2.72
N HIS A 65 -4.87 -20.00 -1.50
CA HIS A 65 -5.00 -18.61 -1.07
C HIS A 65 -4.11 -17.68 -1.90
N ASP A 66 -2.86 -18.06 -2.12
CA ASP A 66 -1.90 -17.27 -2.90
C ASP A 66 -2.32 -17.16 -4.37
N GLU A 67 -2.89 -18.21 -4.95
CA GLU A 67 -3.47 -18.13 -6.30
C GLU A 67 -4.63 -17.15 -6.39
N ILE A 68 -5.52 -17.16 -5.38
CA ILE A 68 -6.65 -16.22 -5.31
C ILE A 68 -6.13 -14.78 -5.21
N GLU A 69 -5.17 -14.55 -4.32
CA GLU A 69 -4.58 -13.22 -4.11
C GLU A 69 -3.84 -12.74 -5.37
N ALA A 70 -3.09 -13.60 -6.05
CA ALA A 70 -2.40 -13.28 -7.29
C ALA A 70 -3.37 -12.86 -8.41
N GLU A 71 -4.50 -13.56 -8.59
CA GLU A 71 -5.50 -13.15 -9.59
C GLU A 71 -6.23 -11.86 -9.17
N ASN A 72 -6.49 -11.67 -7.88
CA ASN A 72 -7.04 -10.41 -7.38
C ASN A 72 -6.09 -9.24 -7.63
N ASP A 73 -4.80 -9.39 -7.36
CA ASP A 73 -3.78 -8.37 -7.61
C ASP A 73 -3.67 -8.04 -9.10
N LYS A 74 -3.65 -9.07 -9.98
CA LYS A 74 -3.68 -8.88 -11.42
C LYS A 74 -4.90 -8.05 -11.86
N ARG A 75 -6.09 -8.36 -11.35
CA ARG A 75 -7.31 -7.59 -11.65
C ARG A 75 -7.25 -6.18 -11.09
N LEU A 76 -6.71 -6.00 -9.88
CA LEU A 76 -6.48 -4.70 -9.29
C LEU A 76 -5.52 -3.87 -10.15
N GLY A 77 -4.41 -4.44 -10.60
CA GLY A 77 -3.44 -3.79 -11.49
C GLY A 77 -4.06 -3.28 -12.79
N THR A 78 -5.02 -4.01 -13.38
CA THR A 78 -5.74 -3.53 -14.58
C THR A 78 -6.70 -2.37 -14.31
N LYS A 79 -7.19 -2.22 -13.07
CA LYS A 79 -8.20 -1.22 -12.67
C LYS A 79 -7.60 -0.02 -11.95
N LEU A 80 -6.43 -0.18 -11.32
CA LEU A 80 -5.76 0.86 -10.56
C LEU A 80 -5.11 1.87 -11.49
N VAL A 81 -5.62 3.10 -11.43
CA VAL A 81 -4.97 4.27 -12.02
C VAL A 81 -4.39 5.10 -10.90
N ILE A 82 -3.06 5.22 -10.87
CA ILE A 82 -2.36 6.10 -9.94
C ILE A 82 -2.31 7.50 -10.56
N CYS A 83 -2.78 8.53 -9.85
CA CYS A 83 -2.73 9.90 -10.35
C CYS A 83 -1.27 10.36 -10.48
N PRO A 84 -0.78 10.67 -11.70
CA PRO A 84 0.63 11.01 -11.92
C PRO A 84 1.01 12.36 -11.31
N ARG A 85 0.04 13.25 -11.03
CA ARG A 85 0.30 14.54 -10.36
C ARG A 85 0.34 14.43 -8.84
N CYS A 86 -0.25 13.38 -8.27
CA CYS A 86 -0.33 13.19 -6.82
C CYS A 86 0.77 12.29 -6.27
N VAL A 87 1.34 11.42 -7.11
CA VAL A 87 2.50 10.60 -6.79
C VAL A 87 3.71 11.21 -7.47
N GLN A 88 4.65 11.72 -6.69
CA GLN A 88 5.97 12.07 -7.19
C GLN A 88 6.62 10.75 -7.62
N THR A 89 6.77 10.54 -8.93
CA THR A 89 7.62 9.46 -9.44
C THR A 89 9.03 9.79 -8.99
N SER A 90 9.59 8.98 -8.09
CA SER A 90 10.99 9.11 -7.69
C SER A 90 11.85 9.08 -8.97
N PRO A 91 12.85 9.97 -9.12
CA PRO A 91 13.76 9.88 -10.25
C PRO A 91 14.43 8.49 -10.27
N PRO A 92 14.79 7.96 -11.45
CA PRO A 92 15.44 6.66 -11.57
C PRO A 92 16.86 6.77 -11.03
N GLY A 93 17.00 6.59 -9.73
CA GLY A 93 18.27 6.68 -9.00
C GLY A 93 18.06 6.10 -7.62
N GLU A 94 18.73 4.96 -7.38
CA GLU A 94 18.94 4.28 -6.10
C GLU A 94 17.77 3.55 -5.41
N ASP A 95 17.27 2.48 -6.05
CA ASP A 95 16.82 1.30 -5.30
C ASP A 95 18.04 0.58 -4.65
N VAL A 96 18.68 1.24 -3.69
CA VAL A 96 19.53 0.55 -2.71
C VAL A 96 18.60 0.12 -1.59
N THR A 97 18.06 -1.09 -1.70
CA THR A 97 17.54 -1.82 -0.54
C THR A 97 18.71 -2.03 0.42
N GLY A 98 18.95 -1.06 1.28
CA GLY A 98 20.02 -1.06 2.25
C GLY A 98 19.75 -2.10 3.33
N SER A 99 20.20 -3.34 3.11
CA SER A 99 20.59 -4.21 4.22
C SER A 99 21.89 -3.66 4.78
N LEU A 100 21.78 -2.77 5.76
CA LEU A 100 22.91 -2.35 6.58
C LEU A 100 23.28 -3.53 7.49
N ARG A 101 24.51 -4.03 7.33
CA ARG A 101 25.16 -5.01 8.20
C ARG A 101 25.57 -4.39 9.53
#